data_AF-A0A200J173-F1
#
_entry.id   AF-A0A200J173-F1
#
_cell.length_a   1.000
_cell.length_b   1.000
_cell.length_c   1.000
_cell.angle_alpha   90.00
_cell.angle_beta   90.00
_cell.angle_gamma   90.00
#
_symmetry.space_group_name_H-M   'P 1'
#
loop_
_entity.id
_entity.type
_entity.pdbx_description
1 polymer ?
#
loop_
_entity_poly.entity_id
_entity_poly.type
_entity_poly.pdbx_seq_one_letter_code
_entity_poly.pdbx_strand_id
1 'polypeptide(L)'
;MADVATFSLLIPFIVTIISAYLIAWFYRNDYDPKKMLIAYLVYLFPLVILGYFLQLGLILSLAIYVFGGIITIFRNSTYFNQ
;
A
#
# COMPACT_ATOMS: atom_id res chain seq x y z
N MET A 1 16.28 -23.88 -5.18
CA MET A 1 15.22 -23.14 -4.46
C MET A 1 15.51 -21.68 -4.72
N ALA A 2 14.57 -20.90 -5.24
CA ALA A 2 14.78 -19.47 -5.40
C ALA A 2 14.88 -18.87 -3.99
N ASP A 3 16.07 -18.41 -3.61
CA ASP A 3 16.23 -17.64 -2.38
C ASP A 3 15.39 -16.39 -2.51
N VAL A 4 14.27 -16.36 -1.79
CA VAL A 4 13.44 -15.18 -1.70
C VAL A 4 14.29 -14.15 -0.96
N ALA A 5 14.82 -13.18 -1.70
CA ALA A 5 15.63 -12.12 -1.13
C ALA A 5 14.74 -11.30 -0.18
N THR A 6 14.78 -11.64 1.11
CA THR A 6 13.97 -11.01 2.18
C THR A 6 14.13 -9.50 2.16
N PHE A 7 15.33 -9.02 1.86
CA PHE A 7 15.64 -7.60 1.75
C PHE A 7 14.86 -6.90 0.62
N SER A 8 14.74 -7.57 -0.54
CA SER A 8 13.98 -7.08 -1.69
C SER A 8 12.48 -6.99 -1.41
N LEU A 9 11.95 -7.81 -0.48
CA LEU A 9 10.55 -7.71 -0.03
C LEU A 9 10.34 -6.65 1.05
N LEU A 10 11.36 -6.38 1.86
CA LEU A 10 11.26 -5.48 2.98
C LEU A 10 11.12 -4.01 2.52
N ILE A 11 11.80 -3.66 1.43
CA ILE A 11 11.70 -2.33 0.79
C ILE A 11 10.27 -1.99 0.36
N PRO A 12 9.61 -2.73 -0.57
CA PRO A 12 8.25 -2.43 -0.99
C PRO A 12 7.25 -2.50 0.16
N PHE A 13 7.48 -3.38 1.14
CA PHE A 13 6.63 -3.50 2.32
C PHE A 13 6.65 -2.21 3.16
N ILE A 14 7.83 -1.70 3.49
CA ILE A 14 7.97 -0.43 4.23
C ILE A 14 7.41 0.74 3.42
N VAL A 15 7.75 0.82 2.13
CA VAL A 15 7.22 1.89 1.26
C VAL A 15 5.71 1.86 1.24
N THR A 16 5.11 0.66 1.18
CA THR A 16 3.64 0.50 1.17
C THR A 16 3.02 0.98 2.48
N ILE A 17 3.60 0.65 3.63
CA ILE A 17 3.12 1.14 4.93
C ILE A 17 3.19 2.67 4.99
N ILE A 18 4.33 3.25 4.58
CA ILE A 18 4.52 4.71 4.58
C ILE A 18 3.50 5.38 3.66
N SER A 19 3.35 4.89 2.44
CA SER A 19 2.40 5.43 1.47
C SER A 19 0.95 5.30 1.96
N ALA A 20 0.56 4.15 2.50
CA ALA A 20 -0.75 3.93 3.09
C ALA A 20 -1.03 4.92 4.25
N TYR A 21 -0.04 5.12 5.12
CA TYR A 21 -0.14 6.06 6.24
C TYR A 21 -0.23 7.52 5.78
N LEU A 22 0.60 7.92 4.80
CA LEU A 22 0.58 9.29 4.25
C LEU A 22 -0.75 9.60 3.56
N ILE A 23 -1.27 8.67 2.76
CA ILE A 23 -2.59 8.83 2.11
C ILE A 23 -3.67 8.98 3.17
N ALA A 24 -3.71 8.08 4.16
CA ALA A 24 -4.71 8.17 5.22
C ALA A 24 -4.57 9.43 6.08
N TRP A 25 -3.35 9.97 6.25
CA TRP A 25 -3.12 11.23 6.95
C TRP A 25 -3.56 12.44 6.12
N PHE A 26 -3.27 12.43 4.81
CA PHE A 26 -3.65 13.51 3.89
C PHE A 26 -5.17 13.66 3.80
N TYR A 27 -5.89 12.54 3.70
CA TYR A 27 -7.35 12.50 3.63
C TYR A 27 -8.04 12.42 5.01
N ARG A 28 -7.31 12.61 6.13
CA ARG A 28 -7.88 12.46 7.49
C ARG A 28 -9.07 13.39 7.79
N ASN A 29 -9.12 14.53 7.11
CA ASN A 29 -10.18 15.53 7.27
C ASN A 29 -11.29 15.37 6.21
N ASP A 30 -11.05 14.55 5.20
CA ASP A 30 -11.91 14.39 4.04
C ASP A 30 -12.69 13.08 4.24
N TYR A 31 -13.95 13.22 4.62
CA TYR A 31 -14.86 12.09 4.79
C TYR A 31 -15.35 11.58 3.41
N ASP A 32 -14.45 11.20 2.51
CA ASP A 32 -14.81 10.37 1.35
C ASP A 32 -13.78 9.24 1.14
N PRO A 33 -14.11 7.98 1.45
CA PRO A 33 -13.21 6.85 1.25
C PRO A 33 -12.87 6.61 -0.22
N LYS A 34 -13.72 7.07 -1.16
CA LYS A 34 -13.45 6.91 -2.61
C LYS A 34 -12.22 7.71 -3.01
N LYS A 35 -12.08 8.96 -2.56
CA LYS A 35 -10.91 9.79 -2.86
C LYS A 35 -9.62 9.12 -2.38
N MET A 36 -9.68 8.53 -1.19
CA MET A 36 -8.56 7.84 -0.57
C MET A 36 -8.17 6.56 -1.33
N LEU A 37 -9.16 5.78 -1.75
CA LEU A 37 -8.97 4.60 -2.62
C LEU A 37 -8.40 4.98 -4.00
N ILE A 38 -8.88 6.06 -4.61
CA ILE A 38 -8.35 6.55 -5.89
C ILE A 38 -6.88 6.96 -5.74
N ALA A 39 -6.53 7.69 -4.67
CA ALA A 39 -5.14 8.03 -4.38
C ALA A 39 -4.28 6.76 -4.15
N TYR A 40 -4.84 5.75 -3.50
CA TYR A 40 -4.18 4.45 -3.32
C TYR A 40 -4.04 3.65 -4.62
N LEU A 41 -4.97 3.79 -5.56
CA LEU A 41 -4.85 3.23 -6.91
C LEU A 41 -3.67 3.86 -7.68
N VAL A 42 -3.43 5.16 -7.51
CA VAL A 42 -2.25 5.81 -8.10
C VAL A 42 -0.94 5.24 -7.53
N TYR A 43 -0.94 4.82 -6.25
CA TYR A 43 0.22 4.17 -5.63
C TYR A 43 0.59 2.81 -6.25
N LEU A 44 -0.32 2.17 -7.01
CA LEU A 44 -0.01 0.93 -7.72
C LEU A 44 1.15 1.11 -8.72
N PHE A 45 1.21 2.25 -9.42
CA PHE A 45 2.26 2.53 -10.40
C PHE A 45 3.67 2.47 -9.82
N PRO A 46 4.02 3.27 -8.78
CA PRO A 46 5.35 3.22 -8.18
C PRO A 46 5.66 1.85 -7.56
N LEU A 47 4.66 1.13 -7.02
CA LEU A 47 4.88 -0.21 -6.49
C LEU A 47 5.21 -1.23 -7.58
N VAL A 48 4.55 -1.18 -8.74
CA VAL A 48 4.83 -2.06 -9.88
C VAL A 48 6.22 -1.77 -10.45
N ILE A 49 6.59 -0.49 -10.60
CA ILE A 49 7.92 -0.09 -11.06
C ILE A 49 8.99 -0.63 -10.09
N LEU A 50 8.81 -0.42 -8.79
CA LEU A 50 9.72 -0.90 -7.76
C LEU A 50 9.78 -2.44 -7.70
N GLY A 51 8.63 -3.10 -7.91
CA GLY A 51 8.50 -4.55 -8.05
C GLY A 51 9.31 -5.12 -9.20
N TYR A 52 9.25 -4.47 -10.37
CA TYR A 52 10.01 -4.85 -11.55
C TYR A 52 11.53 -4.75 -11.31
N PHE A 53 12.00 -3.64 -10.73
CA PHE A 53 13.43 -3.45 -10.43
C PHE A 53 13.97 -4.44 -9.40
N LEU A 54 13.17 -4.80 -8.40
CA LEU A 54 13.56 -5.76 -7.35
C LEU A 54 13.31 -7.22 -7.74
N GLN A 55 12.89 -7.47 -8.99
CA GLN A 55 12.58 -8.81 -9.52
C GLN A 55 11.59 -9.57 -8.64
N LEU A 56 10.62 -8.84 -8.08
CA LEU A 56 9.64 -9.40 -7.17
C LEU A 56 8.59 -10.20 -7.94
N GLY A 57 8.24 -11.36 -7.39
CA GLY A 57 7.12 -12.14 -7.91
C GLY A 57 5.83 -11.36 -7.85
N LEU A 58 5.05 -11.39 -8.93
CA LEU A 58 3.80 -10.64 -9.08
C LEU A 58 2.82 -10.90 -7.92
N ILE A 59 2.75 -12.15 -7.44
CA ILE A 59 1.93 -12.54 -6.28
C ILE A 59 2.33 -11.81 -4.99
N LEU A 60 3.64 -11.57 -4.78
CA LEU A 60 4.16 -10.88 -3.60
C LEU A 60 3.89 -9.38 -3.68
N SER A 61 4.08 -8.78 -4.86
CA SER A 61 3.72 -7.37 -5.10
C SER A 61 2.23 -7.11 -4.86
N LEU A 62 1.35 -8.01 -5.34
CA LEU A 62 -0.09 -7.92 -5.10
C LEU A 62 -0.45 -8.07 -3.61
N ALA A 63 0.17 -9.02 -2.90
CA ALA A 63 -0.07 -9.22 -1.48
C ALA A 63 0.31 -7.97 -0.65
N ILE A 64 1.47 -7.37 -0.94
CA ILE A 64 1.93 -6.13 -0.32
C ILE A 64 0.95 -4.99 -0.62
N TYR A 65 0.50 -4.86 -1.88
CA TYR A 65 -0.46 -3.84 -2.27
C TYR A 65 -1.81 -3.98 -1.54
N VAL A 66 -2.37 -5.19 -1.48
CA VAL A 66 -3.63 -5.43 -0.75
C VAL A 66 -3.47 -5.10 0.72
N PHE A 67 -2.34 -5.47 1.33
CA PHE A 67 -2.05 -5.16 2.73
C PHE A 67 -2.04 -3.65 3.02
N GLY A 68 -1.41 -2.85 2.17
CA GLY A 68 -1.44 -1.39 2.33
C GLY A 68 -2.85 -0.80 2.18
N GLY A 69 -3.66 -1.33 1.26
CA GLY A 69 -5.05 -0.92 1.10
C GLY A 69 -5.89 -1.18 2.36
N ILE A 70 -5.68 -2.33 3.01
CA ILE A 70 -6.30 -2.65 4.30
C ILE A 70 -5.89 -1.62 5.36
N ILE A 71 -4.61 -1.31 5.50
CA ILE A 71 -4.13 -0.29 6.45
C ILE A 71 -4.80 1.06 6.19
N THR A 72 -4.84 1.49 4.93
CA THR A 72 -5.46 2.74 4.51
C THR A 72 -6.93 2.80 4.95
N ILE A 73 -7.73 1.75 4.70
CA ILE A 73 -9.14 1.71 5.07
C ILE A 73 -9.34 1.67 6.58
N PHE A 74 -8.65 0.77 7.30
CA PHE A 74 -8.84 0.57 8.74
C PHE A 74 -8.36 1.74 9.61
N ARG A 75 -7.33 2.49 9.17
CA ARG A 75 -6.88 3.68 9.89
C ARG A 75 -7.93 4.80 9.86
N ASN A 76 -8.80 4.82 8.86
CA ASN A 76 -9.88 5.79 8.76
C ASN A 76 -11.13 5.38 9.57
N SER A 77 -11.01 4.43 10.51
CA SER A 77 -12.14 3.84 11.25
C SER A 77 -12.91 4.78 12.18
N THR A 78 -12.64 6.10 12.19
CA THR A 78 -13.63 7.09 12.66
C THR A 78 -14.98 6.94 11.95
N TYR A 79 -14.98 6.30 10.76
CA TYR A 79 -16.17 5.89 10.01
C TYR A 79 -16.96 4.69 10.53
N PHE A 80 -16.35 3.77 11.27
CA PHE A 80 -17.04 2.60 11.82
C PHE A 80 -17.52 2.84 13.26
N ASN A 81 -17.14 3.98 13.84
CA ASN A 81 -17.49 4.39 15.20
C ASN A 81 -18.62 5.46 15.24
N GLN A 82 -19.32 5.68 14.12
CA GLN A 82 -20.58 6.42 14.07
C GLN A 82 -21.71 5.44 13.75
#